data_AF-A0A480VQB3-F1
#
_entry.id   AF-A0A480VQB3-F1
#
_cell.length_a   1.000
_cell.length_b   1.000
_cell.length_c   1.000
_cell.angle_alpha   90.00
_cell.angle_beta   90.00
_cell.angle_gamma   90.00
#
_symmetry.space_group_name_H-M   'P 1'
#
loop_
_entity.id
_entity.type
_entity.pdbx_description
1 polymer ?
#
loop_
_entity_poly.entity_id
_entity_poly.type
_entity_poly.pdbx_seq_one_letter_code
_entity_poly.pdbx_strand_id
1 'polypeptide(L)'
;MDLSELERDNTGRCRLNSPVPAVCLKEPCVLGVDEAGRGPVLGPMVYAICYCPLSRLADLEALKVADSKTLSESERDRLFAKMEEDGDFVGWALDVLSPNLISTSMLGRVKYNLNSLSHDTATGLVQYALDQGVKVAQVFVDTVGLPETYQERLQQRFPDIEVTVKAKADALYPVVSAASICAKVGPPLAMDSSPHPPGQEAGPAAS
;
A
#
# COMPACT_ATOMS: atom_id res chain seq x y z
N MET A 1 8.73 12.48 1.48
CA MET A 1 8.63 11.56 0.33
C MET A 1 7.95 12.33 -0.78
N ASP A 2 8.37 12.20 -2.03
CA ASP A 2 7.95 13.14 -3.08
C ASP A 2 6.95 12.51 -4.06
N LEU A 3 5.70 12.99 -4.07
CA LEU A 3 4.70 12.65 -5.09
C LEU A 3 4.74 13.57 -6.34
N SER A 4 5.73 14.46 -6.44
CA SER A 4 5.90 15.32 -7.61
C SER A 4 5.95 14.52 -8.92
N GLU A 5 6.38 13.26 -8.89
CA GLU A 5 6.34 12.37 -10.04
C GLU A 5 4.92 12.12 -10.56
N LEU A 6 3.93 11.98 -9.68
CA LEU A 6 2.53 11.78 -10.06
C LEU A 6 1.87 13.08 -10.56
N GLU A 7 2.31 14.22 -10.05
CA GLU A 7 1.89 15.55 -10.51
C GLU A 7 2.51 15.91 -11.87
N ARG A 8 3.75 15.46 -12.12
CA ARG A 8 4.49 15.70 -13.37
C ARG A 8 4.11 14.71 -14.47
N ASP A 9 3.84 13.45 -14.12
CA ASP A 9 3.40 12.40 -15.03
C ASP A 9 2.24 11.59 -14.43
N ASN A 10 1.03 12.06 -14.73
CA ASN A 10 -0.20 11.42 -14.30
C ASN A 10 -0.55 10.16 -15.12
N THR A 11 0.32 9.66 -16.00
CA THR A 11 0.06 8.44 -16.81
C THR A 11 0.52 7.14 -16.12
N GLY A 12 1.33 7.26 -15.07
CA GLY A 12 2.04 6.14 -14.48
C GLY A 12 1.49 5.62 -13.14
N ARG A 13 2.31 4.76 -12.55
CA ARG A 13 2.24 4.40 -11.12
C ARG A 13 3.37 5.14 -10.41
N CYS A 14 3.15 5.62 -9.19
CA CYS A 14 4.23 6.09 -8.33
C CYS A 14 4.42 5.10 -7.18
N ARG A 15 5.67 4.68 -6.94
CA ARG A 15 6.01 3.77 -5.84
C ARG A 15 6.70 4.54 -4.73
N LEU A 16 6.14 4.46 -3.52
CA LEU A 16 6.78 4.96 -2.30
C LEU A 16 7.12 3.78 -1.39
N ASN A 17 8.18 3.89 -0.61
CA ASN A 17 8.61 2.82 0.29
C ASN A 17 9.45 3.37 1.44
N SER A 18 9.44 2.63 2.56
CA SER A 18 10.41 2.81 3.63
C SER A 18 11.74 2.12 3.28
N PRO A 19 12.86 2.51 3.92
CA PRO A 19 14.04 1.66 3.96
C PRO A 19 13.70 0.26 4.49
N VAL A 20 14.41 -0.76 3.99
CA VAL A 20 14.22 -2.14 4.44
C VAL A 20 14.90 -2.34 5.80
N PRO A 21 14.18 -2.75 6.86
CA PRO A 21 14.79 -3.00 8.15
C PRO A 21 15.78 -4.16 8.09
N ALA A 22 16.96 -4.02 8.71
CA ALA A 22 18.02 -5.03 8.62
C ALA A 22 17.61 -6.40 9.20
N VAL A 23 16.67 -6.42 10.14
CA VAL A 23 16.10 -7.66 10.70
C VAL A 23 15.27 -8.43 9.67
N CYS A 24 14.56 -7.73 8.78
CA CYS A 24 13.70 -8.32 7.75
C CYS A 24 14.50 -9.03 6.64
N LEU A 25 15.80 -8.74 6.52
CA LEU A 25 16.72 -9.44 5.62
C LEU A 25 17.23 -10.77 6.19
N LYS A 26 17.05 -10.99 7.51
CA LYS A 26 17.64 -12.12 8.24
C LYS A 26 16.59 -13.10 8.73
N GLU A 27 15.49 -12.59 9.27
CA GLU A 27 14.41 -13.35 9.89
C GLU A 27 13.20 -13.50 8.96
N PRO A 28 12.41 -14.59 9.08
CA PRO A 28 11.20 -14.76 8.32
C PRO A 28 10.16 -13.69 8.69
N CYS A 29 9.62 -13.02 7.68
CA CYS A 29 8.66 -11.93 7.80
C CYS A 29 7.25 -12.35 7.43
N VAL A 30 6.30 -11.68 8.04
CA VAL A 30 4.89 -11.66 7.65
C VAL A 30 4.62 -10.36 6.90
N LEU A 31 3.83 -10.43 5.83
CA LEU A 31 3.48 -9.31 4.97
C LEU A 31 1.95 -9.21 4.84
N GLY A 32 1.40 -8.01 5.04
CA GLY A 32 0.01 -7.67 4.81
C GLY A 32 -0.14 -6.84 3.54
N VAL A 33 -1.22 -7.06 2.78
CA VAL A 33 -1.59 -6.29 1.58
C VAL A 33 -3.01 -5.76 1.74
N ASP A 34 -3.19 -4.46 1.49
CA ASP A 34 -4.51 -3.83 1.44
C ASP A 34 -4.54 -2.68 0.42
N GLU A 35 -5.74 -2.20 0.12
CA GLU A 35 -6.01 -1.15 -0.88
C GLU A 35 -6.89 -0.02 -0.34
N ALA A 36 -6.79 1.15 -0.97
CA ALA A 36 -7.69 2.27 -0.77
C ALA A 36 -8.05 2.92 -2.12
N GLY A 37 -9.21 3.58 -2.20
CA GLY A 37 -9.59 4.34 -3.40
C GLY A 37 -10.16 3.51 -4.55
N ARG A 38 -10.58 2.27 -4.32
CA ARG A 38 -11.18 1.41 -5.36
C ARG A 38 -12.59 1.82 -5.82
N GLY A 39 -13.39 2.39 -4.91
CA GLY A 39 -14.81 2.73 -5.14
C GLY A 39 -15.11 4.11 -5.73
N PRO A 40 -14.37 5.19 -5.36
CA PRO A 40 -14.58 6.52 -5.93
C PRO A 40 -14.40 6.57 -7.44
N VAL A 41 -15.18 7.44 -8.11
CA VAL A 41 -15.06 7.71 -9.55
C VAL A 41 -13.84 8.60 -9.86
N LEU A 42 -13.44 9.42 -8.89
CA LEU A 42 -12.34 10.37 -8.98
C LEU A 42 -11.27 10.03 -7.93
N GLY A 43 -10.02 10.30 -8.27
CA GLY A 43 -8.87 10.07 -7.40
C GLY A 43 -8.12 8.76 -7.70
N PRO A 44 -6.88 8.64 -7.21
CA PRO A 44 -6.06 7.46 -7.45
C PRO A 44 -6.57 6.25 -6.66
N MET A 45 -6.18 5.06 -7.12
CA MET A 45 -6.28 3.82 -6.34
C MET A 45 -4.90 3.51 -5.78
N VAL A 46 -4.84 3.16 -4.49
CA VAL A 46 -3.58 2.96 -3.78
C VAL A 46 -3.54 1.54 -3.27
N TYR A 47 -2.45 0.83 -3.56
CA TYR A 47 -2.14 -0.45 -2.95
C TYR A 47 -0.97 -0.27 -2.00
N ALA A 48 -1.04 -0.88 -0.83
CA ALA A 48 0.05 -0.85 0.13
C ALA A 48 0.37 -2.24 0.65
N ILE A 49 1.63 -2.41 1.03
CA ILE A 49 2.14 -3.54 1.79
C ILE A 49 2.80 -3.04 3.07
N CYS A 50 2.65 -3.83 4.13
CA CYS A 50 3.39 -3.66 5.38
C CYS A 50 3.95 -5.01 5.79
N TYR A 51 5.18 -5.04 6.27
CA TYR A 51 5.87 -6.26 6.67
C TYR A 51 6.72 -6.07 7.92
N CYS A 52 6.83 -7.11 8.72
CA CYS A 52 7.71 -7.17 9.88
C CYS A 52 8.14 -8.63 10.16
N PRO A 53 9.19 -8.86 10.97
CA PRO A 53 9.56 -10.21 11.39
C PRO A 53 8.44 -10.90 12.16
N LEU A 54 8.24 -12.20 11.93
CA LEU A 54 7.25 -13.01 12.68
C LEU A 54 7.45 -12.92 14.20
N SER A 55 8.71 -12.80 14.64
CA SER A 55 9.11 -12.64 16.04
C SER A 55 8.61 -11.33 16.68
N ARG A 56 8.28 -10.32 15.87
CA ARG A 56 7.86 -8.97 16.30
C ARG A 56 6.39 -8.67 15.98
N LEU A 57 5.62 -9.67 15.54
CA LEU A 57 4.21 -9.48 15.19
C LEU A 57 3.36 -8.99 16.37
N ALA A 58 3.65 -9.47 17.59
CA ALA A 58 2.98 -9.03 18.81
C ALA A 58 3.22 -7.54 19.12
N ASP A 59 4.40 -7.00 18.77
CA ASP A 59 4.69 -5.59 18.96
C ASP A 59 3.89 -4.72 17.98
N LEU A 60 3.76 -5.19 16.73
CA LEU A 60 2.89 -4.54 15.74
C LEU A 60 1.41 -4.56 16.19
N GLU A 61 0.95 -5.65 16.80
CA GLU A 61 -0.40 -5.73 17.38
C GLU A 61 -0.58 -4.76 18.55
N ALA A 62 0.44 -4.61 19.40
CA ALA A 62 0.44 -3.70 20.55
C ALA A 62 0.32 -2.22 20.15
N LEU A 63 0.70 -1.86 18.92
CA LEU A 63 0.46 -0.54 18.34
C LEU A 63 -1.04 -0.22 18.11
N LYS A 64 -1.95 -1.17 18.38
CA LYS A 64 -3.42 -1.06 18.24
C LYS A 64 -3.85 -0.72 16.81
N VAL A 65 -3.16 -1.29 15.83
CA VAL A 65 -3.44 -1.06 14.43
C VAL A 65 -4.77 -1.71 13.99
N ALA A 66 -5.29 -2.69 14.73
CA ALA A 66 -6.34 -3.62 14.29
C ALA A 66 -7.75 -3.06 14.00
N ASP A 67 -8.07 -1.80 14.31
CA ASP A 67 -9.41 -1.23 14.06
C ASP A 67 -9.40 0.02 13.17
N SER A 68 -8.66 -0.03 12.04
CA SER A 68 -8.44 1.13 11.16
C SER A 68 -9.71 1.74 10.54
N LYS A 69 -10.85 1.03 10.60
CA LYS A 69 -12.15 1.44 10.05
C LYS A 69 -12.91 2.42 10.95
N THR A 70 -12.68 2.40 12.26
CA THR A 70 -13.28 3.35 13.21
C THR A 70 -12.39 4.56 13.49
N LEU A 71 -11.12 4.51 13.09
CA LEU A 71 -10.16 5.59 13.29
C LEU A 71 -10.49 6.83 12.46
N SER A 72 -10.33 7.99 13.09
CA SER A 72 -10.25 9.29 12.43
C SER A 72 -8.97 9.45 11.61
N GLU A 73 -8.93 10.43 10.69
CA GLU A 73 -7.75 10.72 9.87
C GLU A 73 -6.52 11.01 10.74
N SER A 74 -6.66 11.88 11.75
CA SER A 74 -5.56 12.23 12.66
C SER A 74 -5.03 11.04 13.48
N GLU A 75 -5.90 10.07 13.80
CA GLU A 75 -5.45 8.83 14.46
C GLU A 75 -4.67 7.93 13.51
N ARG A 76 -5.04 7.88 12.22
CA ARG A 76 -4.29 7.14 11.20
C ARG A 76 -2.93 7.79 10.95
N ASP A 77 -2.86 9.12 10.87
CA ASP A 77 -1.59 9.85 10.73
C ASP A 77 -0.65 9.57 11.91
N ARG A 78 -1.18 9.60 13.14
CA ARG A 78 -0.41 9.25 14.33
C ARG A 78 0.09 7.81 14.31
N LEU A 79 -0.72 6.86 13.85
CA LEU A 79 -0.30 5.46 13.74
C LEU A 79 0.73 5.25 12.64
N PHE A 80 0.59 5.97 11.52
CA PHE A 80 1.58 5.94 10.44
C PHE A 80 2.93 6.48 10.93
N ALA A 81 2.95 7.62 11.61
CA ALA A 81 4.17 8.17 12.21
C ALA A 81 4.83 7.19 13.20
N LYS A 82 4.04 6.48 14.02
CA LYS A 82 4.57 5.42 14.89
C LYS A 82 5.19 4.26 14.12
N MET A 83 4.56 3.82 13.03
CA MET A 83 5.14 2.78 12.18
C MET A 83 6.47 3.23 11.53
N GLU A 84 6.62 4.52 11.22
CA GLU A 84 7.89 5.09 10.77
C GLU A 84 8.93 5.18 11.89
N GLU A 85 8.53 5.54 13.11
CA GLU A 85 9.40 5.50 14.31
C GLU A 85 9.89 4.06 14.61
N ASP A 86 9.02 3.07 14.42
CA ASP A 86 9.31 1.64 14.54
C ASP A 86 9.97 1.04 13.28
N GLY A 87 10.51 1.89 12.40
CA GLY A 87 11.18 1.52 11.15
C GLY A 87 12.41 0.60 11.31
N ASP A 88 12.86 0.36 12.54
CA ASP A 88 13.89 -0.64 12.87
C ASP A 88 13.43 -2.09 12.63
N PHE A 89 12.10 -2.33 12.60
CA PHE A 89 11.54 -3.65 12.34
C PHE A 89 10.27 -3.65 11.47
N VAL A 90 9.62 -2.50 11.29
CA VAL A 90 8.46 -2.36 10.39
C VAL A 90 8.92 -1.76 9.07
N GLY A 91 8.56 -2.41 7.97
CA GLY A 91 8.79 -1.88 6.62
C GLY A 91 7.49 -1.82 5.83
N TRP A 92 7.41 -0.89 4.88
CA TRP A 92 6.23 -0.72 4.04
C TRP A 92 6.58 -0.24 2.64
N ALA A 93 5.66 -0.48 1.70
CA ALA A 93 5.72 0.08 0.35
C ALA A 93 4.30 0.28 -0.18
N LEU A 94 4.10 1.23 -1.08
CA LEU A 94 2.82 1.48 -1.72
C LEU A 94 2.99 1.86 -3.18
N ASP A 95 2.02 1.47 -4.00
CA ASP A 95 1.85 1.90 -5.38
C ASP A 95 0.60 2.79 -5.46
N VAL A 96 0.79 4.05 -5.85
CA VAL A 96 -0.29 4.97 -6.20
C VAL A 96 -0.57 4.85 -7.70
N LEU A 97 -1.73 4.31 -8.05
CA LEU A 97 -2.20 4.16 -9.42
C LEU A 97 -3.03 5.37 -9.81
N SER A 98 -2.60 6.09 -10.83
CA SER A 98 -3.31 7.28 -11.25
C SER A 98 -4.69 6.96 -11.89
N PRO A 99 -5.66 7.88 -11.82
CA PRO A 99 -6.94 7.71 -12.51
C PRO A 99 -6.79 7.46 -14.02
N ASN A 100 -5.78 8.10 -14.62
CA ASN A 100 -5.49 7.95 -16.05
C ASN A 100 -4.87 6.58 -16.37
N LEU A 101 -3.98 6.05 -15.53
CA LEU A 101 -3.49 4.67 -15.65
C LEU A 101 -4.66 3.67 -15.58
N ILE A 102 -5.56 3.84 -14.60
CA ILE A 102 -6.74 2.98 -14.44
C ILE A 102 -7.62 3.06 -15.71
N SER A 103 -7.91 4.27 -16.19
CA SER A 103 -8.75 4.49 -17.37
C SER A 103 -8.14 3.91 -18.65
N THR A 104 -6.86 4.20 -18.92
CA THR A 104 -6.16 3.72 -20.12
C THR A 104 -5.98 2.20 -20.12
N SER A 105 -5.74 1.61 -18.94
CA SER A 105 -5.63 0.17 -18.77
C SER A 105 -6.97 -0.53 -19.04
N MET A 106 -8.08 0.02 -18.53
CA MET A 106 -9.42 -0.57 -18.69
C MET A 106 -10.05 -0.36 -20.07
N LEU A 107 -9.71 0.73 -20.75
CA LEU A 107 -10.21 1.08 -22.10
C LEU A 107 -9.27 0.65 -23.23
N GLY A 108 -8.22 -0.10 -22.91
CA GLY A 108 -7.28 -0.65 -23.88
C GLY A 108 -7.92 -1.65 -24.86
N ARG A 109 -7.21 -1.94 -25.95
CA ARG A 109 -7.68 -2.91 -26.98
C ARG A 109 -7.81 -4.33 -26.43
N VAL A 110 -6.92 -4.71 -25.51
CA VAL A 110 -6.97 -6.00 -24.80
C VAL A 110 -7.74 -5.77 -23.51
N LYS A 111 -8.74 -6.63 -23.25
CA LYS A 111 -9.57 -6.54 -22.06
C LYS A 111 -8.72 -6.73 -20.81
N TYR A 112 -8.58 -5.67 -20.02
CA TYR A 112 -7.89 -5.68 -18.75
C TYR A 112 -8.75 -4.97 -17.70
N ASN A 113 -9.38 -5.76 -16.83
CA ASN A 113 -10.36 -5.24 -15.88
C ASN A 113 -9.72 -4.80 -14.56
N LEU A 114 -10.49 -4.08 -13.74
CA LEU A 114 -10.02 -3.58 -12.45
C LEU A 114 -9.51 -4.69 -11.52
N ASN A 115 -10.13 -5.87 -11.53
CA ASN A 115 -9.63 -7.01 -10.76
C ASN A 115 -8.23 -7.43 -11.20
N SER A 116 -8.00 -7.48 -12.52
CA SER A 116 -6.69 -7.85 -13.07
C SER A 116 -5.63 -6.81 -12.69
N LEU A 117 -5.95 -5.52 -12.83
CA LEU A 117 -5.09 -4.42 -12.39
C LEU A 117 -4.77 -4.49 -10.89
N SER A 118 -5.78 -4.74 -10.05
CA SER A 118 -5.64 -4.93 -8.61
C SER A 118 -4.71 -6.09 -8.27
N HIS A 119 -4.96 -7.28 -8.84
CA HIS A 119 -4.17 -8.47 -8.58
C HIS A 119 -2.72 -8.32 -9.03
N ASP A 120 -2.48 -7.73 -10.20
CA ASP A 120 -1.14 -7.50 -10.72
C ASP A 120 -0.37 -6.46 -9.89
N THR A 121 -1.06 -5.43 -9.40
CA THR A 121 -0.46 -4.41 -8.53
C THR A 121 -0.04 -5.00 -7.19
N ALA A 122 -0.95 -5.75 -6.53
CA ALA A 122 -0.63 -6.45 -5.29
C ALA A 122 0.52 -7.45 -5.47
N THR A 123 0.48 -8.26 -6.53
CA THR A 123 1.56 -9.19 -6.89
C THR A 123 2.88 -8.46 -7.10
N GLY A 124 2.86 -7.30 -7.77
CA GLY A 124 4.02 -6.48 -8.03
C GLY A 124 4.65 -5.89 -6.76
N LEU A 125 3.84 -5.55 -5.75
CA LEU A 125 4.36 -5.09 -4.45
C LEU A 125 4.94 -6.24 -3.63
N VAL A 126 4.30 -7.41 -3.61
CA VAL A 126 4.86 -8.60 -2.95
C VAL A 126 6.20 -8.98 -3.58
N GLN A 127 6.27 -9.01 -4.92
CA GLN A 127 7.52 -9.26 -5.65
C GLN A 127 8.58 -8.21 -5.32
N TYR A 128 8.20 -6.93 -5.23
CA TYR A 128 9.12 -5.86 -4.86
C TYR A 128 9.77 -6.10 -3.49
N ALA A 129 9.01 -6.51 -2.47
CA ALA A 129 9.58 -6.83 -1.16
C ALA A 129 10.62 -7.97 -1.25
N LEU A 130 10.33 -9.01 -2.04
CA LEU A 130 11.27 -10.11 -2.28
C LEU A 130 12.55 -9.63 -3.00
N ASP A 131 12.40 -8.78 -4.01
CA ASP A 131 13.52 -8.23 -4.79
C ASP A 131 14.41 -7.32 -3.92
N GLN A 132 13.84 -6.68 -2.90
CA GLN A 132 14.56 -5.91 -1.88
C GLN A 132 15.23 -6.80 -0.81
N GLY A 133 15.09 -8.13 -0.89
CA GLY A 133 15.73 -9.10 0.00
C GLY A 133 14.95 -9.40 1.28
N VAL A 134 13.71 -8.93 1.41
CA VAL A 134 12.86 -9.25 2.56
C VAL A 134 12.55 -10.75 2.55
N LYS A 135 12.79 -11.44 3.67
CA LYS A 135 12.52 -12.88 3.79
C LYS A 135 11.05 -13.15 4.09
N VAL A 136 10.17 -12.87 3.13
CA VAL A 136 8.72 -13.08 3.29
C VAL A 136 8.40 -14.58 3.39
N ALA A 137 7.79 -14.99 4.50
CA ALA A 137 7.34 -16.36 4.74
C ALA A 137 5.82 -16.50 4.67
N GLN A 138 5.09 -15.45 5.08
CA GLN A 138 3.61 -15.43 5.08
C GLN A 138 3.10 -14.14 4.45
N VAL A 139 2.06 -14.26 3.63
CA VAL A 139 1.36 -13.12 3.00
C VAL A 139 -0.13 -13.20 3.33
N PHE A 140 -0.66 -12.12 3.90
CA PHE A 140 -2.09 -11.93 4.15
C PHE A 140 -2.63 -10.80 3.26
N VAL A 141 -3.73 -11.04 2.57
CA VAL A 141 -4.31 -10.08 1.62
C VAL A 141 -5.78 -9.84 1.92
N ASP A 142 -6.18 -8.56 2.02
CA ASP A 142 -7.60 -8.22 2.03
C ASP A 142 -8.19 -8.29 0.62
N THR A 143 -9.42 -8.78 0.51
CA THR A 143 -10.13 -8.81 -0.77
C THR A 143 -11.61 -8.49 -0.63
N VAL A 144 -12.14 -7.83 -1.65
CA VAL A 144 -13.58 -7.62 -1.84
C VAL A 144 -14.23 -8.69 -2.75
N GLY A 145 -13.42 -9.60 -3.32
CA GLY A 145 -13.86 -10.64 -4.28
C GLY A 145 -13.85 -12.05 -3.69
N LEU A 146 -13.93 -13.06 -4.57
CA LEU A 146 -13.82 -14.48 -4.18
C LEU A 146 -12.37 -14.81 -3.77
N PRO A 147 -12.10 -15.09 -2.47
CA PRO A 147 -10.74 -15.25 -1.99
C PRO A 147 -10.02 -16.45 -2.59
N GLU A 148 -10.73 -17.55 -2.83
CA GLU A 148 -10.17 -18.81 -3.34
C GLU A 148 -9.40 -18.62 -4.65
N THR A 149 -10.05 -18.04 -5.66
CA THR A 149 -9.43 -17.82 -6.98
C THR A 149 -8.25 -16.85 -6.92
N TYR A 150 -8.25 -15.90 -5.99
CA TYR A 150 -7.16 -14.95 -5.84
C TYR A 150 -5.98 -15.59 -5.10
N GLN A 151 -6.28 -16.36 -4.05
CA GLN A 151 -5.28 -17.12 -3.30
C GLN A 151 -4.58 -18.13 -4.19
N GLU A 152 -5.30 -18.89 -5.01
CA GLU A 152 -4.71 -19.84 -5.96
C GLU A 152 -3.72 -19.15 -6.91
N ARG A 153 -4.08 -17.99 -7.46
CA ARG A 153 -3.21 -17.22 -8.36
C ARG A 153 -1.95 -16.73 -7.67
N LEU A 154 -2.07 -16.17 -6.46
CA LEU A 154 -0.92 -15.70 -5.69
C LEU A 154 -0.04 -16.87 -5.23
N GLN A 155 -0.64 -17.97 -4.77
CA GLN A 155 0.08 -19.17 -4.34
C GLN A 155 0.83 -19.83 -5.51
N GLN A 156 0.26 -19.84 -6.71
CA GLN A 156 0.97 -20.28 -7.93
C GLN A 156 2.15 -19.37 -8.27
N ARG A 157 2.02 -18.06 -8.05
CA ARG A 157 3.08 -17.09 -8.31
C ARG A 157 4.21 -17.16 -7.28
N PHE A 158 3.87 -17.43 -6.02
CA PHE A 158 4.78 -17.48 -4.88
C PHE A 158 4.67 -18.84 -4.16
N PRO A 159 5.17 -19.93 -4.75
CA PRO A 159 4.96 -21.28 -4.22
C PRO A 159 5.62 -21.53 -2.87
N ASP A 160 6.70 -20.81 -2.54
CA ASP A 160 7.46 -20.97 -1.30
C ASP A 160 6.95 -20.11 -0.14
N ILE A 161 5.90 -19.31 -0.37
CA ILE A 161 5.31 -18.39 0.59
C ILE A 161 3.92 -18.91 0.95
N GLU A 162 3.58 -18.90 2.24
CA GLU A 162 2.22 -19.22 2.68
C GLU A 162 1.30 -18.03 2.39
N VAL A 163 0.41 -18.15 1.39
CA VAL A 163 -0.51 -17.07 1.01
C VAL A 163 -1.90 -17.36 1.57
N THR A 164 -2.44 -16.40 2.32
CA THR A 164 -3.81 -16.40 2.80
C THR A 164 -4.54 -15.15 2.30
N VAL A 165 -5.62 -15.34 1.54
CA VAL A 165 -6.50 -14.25 1.10
C VAL A 165 -7.82 -14.37 1.85
N LYS A 166 -8.28 -13.29 2.49
CA LYS A 166 -9.56 -13.26 3.19
C LYS A 166 -10.28 -11.94 2.98
N ALA A 167 -11.60 -11.98 3.05
CA ALA A 167 -12.39 -10.76 3.16
C ALA A 167 -12.30 -10.22 4.59
N LYS A 168 -12.17 -8.89 4.73
CA LYS A 168 -11.99 -8.19 6.01
C LYS A 168 -10.72 -8.65 6.75
N ALA A 169 -9.66 -8.94 6.01
CA ALA A 169 -8.38 -9.39 6.56
C ALA A 169 -7.74 -8.31 7.44
N ASP A 170 -8.03 -7.03 7.19
CA ASP A 170 -7.62 -5.89 8.02
C ASP A 170 -8.11 -6.01 9.47
N ALA A 171 -9.31 -6.56 9.70
CA ALA A 171 -9.85 -6.78 11.03
C ALA A 171 -9.29 -8.04 11.73
N LEU A 172 -8.55 -8.88 11.00
CA LEU A 172 -8.07 -10.19 11.48
C LEU A 172 -6.55 -10.22 11.68
N TYR A 173 -5.81 -9.46 10.88
CA TYR A 173 -4.35 -9.52 10.82
C TYR A 173 -3.76 -8.12 11.00
N PRO A 174 -2.95 -7.89 12.06
CA PRO A 174 -2.35 -6.59 12.33
C PRO A 174 -1.55 -6.02 11.16
N VAL A 175 -0.83 -6.86 10.41
CA VAL A 175 -0.07 -6.47 9.21
C VAL A 175 -0.95 -5.96 8.07
N VAL A 176 -2.15 -6.52 7.91
CA VAL A 176 -3.10 -6.08 6.87
C VAL A 176 -3.72 -4.76 7.31
N SER A 177 -4.04 -4.61 8.60
CA SER A 177 -4.51 -3.33 9.11
C SER A 177 -3.44 -2.23 8.98
N ALA A 178 -2.17 -2.56 9.20
CA ALA A 178 -1.05 -1.65 8.98
C ALA A 178 -0.95 -1.22 7.52
N ALA A 179 -1.04 -2.17 6.58
CA ALA A 179 -1.12 -1.86 5.15
C ALA A 179 -2.33 -0.96 4.82
N SER A 180 -3.48 -1.18 5.46
CA SER A 180 -4.67 -0.34 5.31
C SER A 180 -4.43 1.11 5.70
N ILE A 181 -3.69 1.34 6.79
CA ILE A 181 -3.31 2.68 7.22
C ILE A 181 -2.36 3.30 6.20
N CYS A 182 -1.33 2.57 5.76
CA CYS A 182 -0.39 3.06 4.75
C CYS A 182 -1.10 3.45 3.45
N ALA A 183 -2.09 2.67 2.99
CA ALA A 183 -2.85 2.97 1.78
C ALA A 183 -3.70 4.25 1.89
N LYS A 184 -4.22 4.56 3.08
CA LYS A 184 -5.09 5.72 3.34
C LYS A 184 -4.31 7.01 3.62
N VAL A 185 -3.14 6.91 4.27
CA VAL A 185 -2.35 8.04 4.78
C VAL A 185 -1.15 8.38 3.88
N GLY A 186 -0.57 7.39 3.22
CA GLY A 186 0.65 7.58 2.41
C GLY A 186 0.53 8.67 1.33
N PRO A 187 -0.54 8.68 0.50
CA PRO A 187 -0.64 9.67 -0.57
C PRO A 187 -0.75 11.13 -0.08
N PRO A 188 -1.60 11.48 0.91
CA PRO A 188 -1.64 12.85 1.45
C PRO A 188 -0.29 13.36 1.98
N LEU A 189 0.43 12.57 2.78
CA LEU A 189 1.71 12.99 3.39
C LEU A 189 2.82 13.22 2.36
N ALA A 190 2.83 12.44 1.28
CA ALA A 190 3.81 12.60 0.23
C ALA A 190 3.49 13.77 -0.73
N MET A 191 2.26 14.32 -0.67
CA MET A 191 1.92 15.59 -1.31
C MET A 191 2.32 16.79 -0.44
N ASP A 192 2.09 16.75 0.87
CA ASP A 192 2.41 17.86 1.80
C ASP A 192 3.92 18.04 2.03
N SER A 193 4.71 16.97 1.89
CA SER A 193 6.19 17.03 1.99
C SER A 193 6.90 17.44 0.70
N SER A 194 6.16 17.75 -0.38
CA SER A 194 6.73 18.29 -1.61
C SER A 194 6.80 19.83 -1.48
N PRO A 195 7.96 20.47 -1.70
CA PRO A 195 8.06 21.92 -1.60
C PRO A 195 7.17 22.55 -2.68
N HIS A 196 6.04 23.11 -2.27
CA HIS A 196 5.22 23.91 -3.17
C HIS A 196 6.12 24.95 -3.87
N PRO A 197 6.12 25.03 -5.22
CA PRO A 197 6.68 26.20 -5.86
C PRO A 197 5.89 27.41 -5.33
N PRO A 198 6.54 28.53 -4.96
CA PRO A 198 5.83 29.71 -4.51
C PRO A 198 4.82 30.10 -5.60
N GLY A 199 3.54 29.93 -5.28
CA GLY A 199 2.44 30.28 -6.17
C GLY A 199 2.58 31.75 -6.54
N GLN A 200 2.52 32.01 -7.84
CA GLN A 200 2.26 33.34 -8.38
C GLN A 200 1.05 33.90 -7.63
N GLU A 201 1.27 35.02 -6.95
CA GLU A 201 0.19 35.86 -6.45
C GLU A 201 -0.78 36.10 -7.61
N ALA A 202 -2.04 35.72 -7.41
CA ALA A 202 -3.13 36.19 -8.25
C ALA A 202 -3.12 37.72 -8.16
N GLY A 203 -2.57 38.36 -9.20
CA GLY A 203 -2.57 39.81 -9.32
C GLY A 203 -4.00 40.34 -9.19
N PRO A 204 -4.18 41.53 -8.58
CA PRO A 204 -5.51 42.08 -8.35
C PRO A 204 -6.22 42.26 -9.69
N ALA A 205 -7.47 41.79 -9.75
CA ALA A 205 -8.36 42.01 -10.87
C ALA A 205 -8.43 43.52 -11.15
N ALA A 206 -7.91 43.91 -12.32
CA ALA A 206 -7.97 45.28 -12.78
C ALA A 206 -9.32 45.56 -13.43
N SER A 207 -9.92 46.66 -12.95
CA SER A 207 -11.01 47.48 -13.50
C SER A 207 -12.44 46.97 -13.37
#